data_AF-A0A5S3RVC6-F1
#
_entry.id   AF-A0A5S3RVC6-F1
#
_cell.length_a   1.000
_cell.length_b   1.000
_cell.length_c   1.000
_cell.angle_alpha   90.00
_cell.angle_beta   90.00
_cell.angle_gamma   90.00
#
_symmetry.space_group_name_H-M   'P 1'
#
loop_
_entity.id
_entity.type
_entity.pdbx_description
1 polymer ?
#
loop_
_entity_poly.entity_id
_entity_poly.type
_entity_poly.pdbx_seq_one_letter_code
_entity_poly.pdbx_strand_id
1 'polypeptide(L)'
;MSESAQENTQEIDQRVMETLRSRDHSVLAQQIDPLSCTHNDIVELLAQYLALSDQDDDDLFDAWFDGLSKAQHTVLKVFEVYRGQFEHQE
;
A
#
# COMPACT_ATOMS: atom_id res chain seq x y z
N MET A 1 2.41 27.33 13.68
CA MET A 1 2.85 26.81 12.36
C MET A 1 2.82 25.30 12.42
N SER A 2 1.69 24.63 12.11
CA SER A 2 1.58 23.17 11.83
C SER A 2 0.11 22.75 11.52
N GLU A 3 -0.65 23.53 10.75
CA GLU A 3 -2.01 23.09 10.31
C GLU A 3 -1.97 22.52 8.88
N SER A 4 -1.06 22.98 8.04
CA SER A 4 -0.96 22.63 6.62
C SER A 4 -0.42 21.23 6.31
N ALA A 5 0.16 20.51 7.28
CA ALA A 5 0.64 19.13 7.08
C ALA A 5 -0.47 18.08 7.26
N GLN A 6 -1.47 18.36 8.10
CA GLN A 6 -2.58 17.45 8.38
C GLN A 6 -3.63 17.48 7.25
N GLU A 7 -3.94 18.67 6.73
CA GLU A 7 -4.84 18.82 5.57
C GLU A 7 -4.29 18.13 4.32
N ASN A 8 -2.98 18.23 4.07
CA ASN A 8 -2.35 17.63 2.90
C ASN A 8 -2.31 16.09 2.97
N THR A 9 -2.27 15.52 4.18
CA THR A 9 -2.31 14.05 4.37
C THR A 9 -3.72 13.52 4.09
N GLN A 10 -4.76 14.21 4.58
CA GLN A 10 -6.16 13.87 4.32
C GLN A 10 -6.54 14.03 2.85
N GLU A 11 -6.03 15.05 2.16
CA GLU A 11 -6.26 15.28 0.74
C GLU A 11 -5.59 14.20 -0.13
N ILE A 12 -4.40 13.73 0.27
CA ILE A 12 -3.73 12.59 -0.36
C ILE A 12 -4.54 11.31 -0.14
N ASP A 13 -5.02 11.03 1.07
CA ASP A 13 -5.84 9.85 1.36
C ASP A 13 -7.14 9.87 0.56
N GLN A 14 -7.79 11.02 0.40
CA GLN A 14 -9.02 11.16 -0.37
C GLN A 14 -8.79 11.00 -1.88
N ARG A 15 -7.71 11.57 -2.43
CA ARG A 15 -7.33 11.36 -3.84
C ARG A 15 -6.94 9.93 -4.14
N VAL A 16 -6.25 9.27 -3.20
CA VAL A 16 -5.95 7.84 -3.30
C VAL A 16 -7.29 7.09 -3.35
N MET A 17 -8.20 7.31 -2.40
CA MET A 17 -9.52 6.67 -2.39
C MET A 17 -10.34 6.89 -3.68
N GLU A 18 -10.34 8.10 -4.24
CA GLU A 18 -11.00 8.37 -5.54
C GLU A 18 -10.33 7.63 -6.70
N THR A 19 -8.99 7.52 -6.68
CA THR A 19 -8.22 6.76 -7.66
C THR A 19 -8.45 5.26 -7.51
N LEU A 20 -8.60 4.74 -6.29
CA LEU A 20 -8.92 3.34 -6.02
C LEU A 20 -10.32 2.97 -6.51
N ARG A 21 -11.24 3.94 -6.56
CA ARG A 21 -12.61 3.79 -7.08
C ARG A 21 -12.68 3.87 -8.61
N SER A 22 -11.63 4.37 -9.24
CA SER A 22 -11.48 4.49 -10.69
C SER A 22 -10.98 3.16 -11.29
N ARG A 23 -11.61 2.71 -12.39
CA ARG A 23 -11.11 1.58 -13.23
C ARG A 23 -9.88 1.95 -14.06
N ASP A 24 -9.50 3.24 -14.06
CA ASP A 24 -8.29 3.74 -14.67
C ASP A 24 -7.16 3.72 -13.63
N HIS A 25 -6.29 2.72 -13.74
CA HIS A 25 -5.20 2.45 -12.81
C HIS A 25 -3.89 3.17 -13.19
N SER A 26 -3.91 4.02 -14.22
CA SER A 26 -2.73 4.73 -14.72
C SER A 26 -2.06 5.59 -13.65
N VAL A 27 -2.86 6.15 -12.75
CA VAL A 27 -2.42 7.01 -11.65
C VAL A 27 -1.74 6.22 -10.53
N LEU A 28 -2.15 4.97 -10.29
CA LEU A 28 -1.48 4.07 -9.34
C LEU A 28 -0.14 3.60 -9.93
N ALA A 29 -0.12 3.22 -11.20
CA ALA A 29 1.10 2.83 -11.90
C ALA A 29 2.15 3.97 -11.88
N GLN A 30 1.73 5.21 -12.13
CA GLN A 30 2.61 6.39 -12.06
C GLN A 30 3.15 6.70 -10.65
N GLN A 31 2.47 6.26 -9.59
CA GLN A 31 2.96 6.43 -8.21
C GLN A 31 3.97 5.36 -7.81
N ILE A 32 3.98 4.22 -8.50
CA ILE A 32 4.90 3.09 -8.27
C ILE A 32 6.16 3.22 -9.14
N ASP A 33 6.02 3.79 -10.34
CA ASP A 33 7.11 4.00 -11.31
C ASP A 33 8.37 4.72 -10.75
N PRO A 34 8.27 5.69 -9.83
CA PRO A 34 9.43 6.35 -9.24
C PRO A 34 9.98 5.66 -7.98
N LEU A 35 9.38 4.56 -7.50
CA LEU A 35 9.90 3.83 -6.35
C LEU A 35 11.16 3.07 -6.78
N SER A 36 12.28 3.31 -6.08
CA SER A 36 13.57 2.67 -6.34
C SER A 36 13.63 1.19 -5.93
N CYS A 37 12.49 0.51 -5.88
CA CYS A 37 12.37 -0.90 -5.56
C CYS A 37 12.59 -1.71 -6.83
N THR A 38 13.52 -2.66 -6.79
CA THR A 38 13.62 -3.67 -7.84
C THR A 38 12.42 -4.61 -7.76
N HIS A 39 12.09 -5.29 -8.86
CA HIS A 39 11.01 -6.28 -8.87
C HIS A 39 11.18 -7.36 -7.78
N ASN A 40 12.43 -7.71 -7.44
CA ASN A 40 12.72 -8.64 -6.34
C ASN A 40 12.30 -8.07 -4.98
N ASP A 41 12.56 -6.79 -4.71
CA ASP A 41 12.18 -6.16 -3.44
C ASP A 41 10.66 -6.18 -3.24
N ILE A 42 9.89 -6.03 -4.33
CA ILE A 42 8.42 -6.10 -4.31
C ILE A 42 7.94 -7.52 -4.04
N VAL A 43 8.54 -8.52 -4.71
CA VAL A 43 8.18 -9.94 -4.52
C VAL A 43 8.48 -10.40 -3.09
N GLU A 44 9.64 -10.01 -2.54
CA GLU A 44 10.02 -10.34 -1.17
C GLU A 44 9.11 -9.67 -0.14
N LEU A 45 8.74 -8.39 -0.37
CA LEU A 45 7.79 -7.66 0.48
C LEU A 45 6.42 -8.34 0.53
N LEU A 46 5.86 -8.72 -0.63
CA LEU A 46 4.56 -9.37 -0.71
C LEU A 46 4.58 -10.77 -0.10
N ALA A 47 5.67 -11.52 -0.28
CA ALA A 47 5.83 -12.83 0.35
C ALA A 47 5.87 -12.74 1.88
N GLN A 48 6.61 -11.76 2.43
CA GLN A 48 6.66 -11.51 3.88
C GLN A 48 5.31 -11.07 4.41
N TYR A 49 4.64 -10.15 3.71
CA TYR A 49 3.30 -9.69 4.06
C TYR A 49 2.31 -10.87 4.21
N LEU A 50 2.22 -11.73 3.19
CA LEU A 50 1.31 -12.88 3.22
C LEU A 50 1.67 -13.85 4.35
N ALA A 51 2.96 -14.16 4.51
CA ALA A 51 3.43 -15.09 5.54
C ALA A 51 3.21 -14.56 6.97
N LEU A 52 3.29 -13.26 7.19
CA LEU A 52 3.03 -12.63 8.49
C LEU A 52 1.53 -12.47 8.75
N SER A 53 0.74 -12.13 7.73
CA SER A 53 -0.72 -11.96 7.85
C SER A 53 -1.49 -13.25 8.17
N ASP A 54 -0.89 -14.41 7.91
CA ASP A 54 -1.46 -15.74 8.21
C ASP A 54 -1.09 -16.23 9.63
N GLN A 55 -0.25 -15.50 10.36
CA GLN A 55 0.13 -15.81 11.73
C GLN A 55 -0.78 -15.10 12.72
N ASP A 56 -1.20 -15.80 13.79
CA ASP A 56 -1.91 -15.22 14.94
C ASP A 56 -0.93 -14.47 15.90
N ASP A 57 -0.04 -13.64 15.35
CA ASP A 57 0.92 -12.82 16.11
C ASP A 57 0.88 -11.37 15.61
N ASP A 58 -0.13 -10.65 16.08
CA ASP A 58 -0.39 -9.25 15.71
C ASP A 58 0.77 -8.32 16.13
N ASP A 59 1.42 -8.58 17.27
CA ASP A 59 2.56 -7.77 17.75
C ASP A 59 3.75 -7.87 16.80
N LEU A 60 4.02 -9.07 16.26
CA LEU A 60 5.06 -9.29 15.25
C LEU A 60 4.72 -8.61 13.92
N PHE A 61 3.46 -8.72 13.49
CA PHE A 61 2.99 -8.08 12.27
C PHE A 61 3.11 -6.56 12.37
N ASP A 62 2.62 -5.97 13.46
CA ASP A 62 2.63 -4.52 13.68
C ASP A 62 4.07 -3.98 13.72
N ALA A 63 4.98 -4.66 14.44
CA ALA A 63 6.38 -4.26 14.50
C ALA A 63 7.08 -4.31 13.13
N TRP A 64 6.78 -5.32 12.30
CA TRP A 64 7.29 -5.39 10.93
C TRP A 64 6.68 -4.31 10.05
N PHE A 65 5.35 -4.09 10.15
CA PHE A 65 4.62 -3.13 9.34
C PHE A 65 5.08 -1.70 9.63
N ASP A 66 5.24 -1.32 10.90
CA ASP A 66 5.75 -0.01 11.32
C ASP A 66 7.21 0.24 10.87
N GLY A 67 7.97 -0.83 10.59
CA GLY A 67 9.34 -0.76 10.09
C GLY A 67 9.45 -0.46 8.59
N LEU A 68 8.32 -0.46 7.86
CA LEU A 68 8.32 -0.28 6.41
C LEU A 68 8.56 1.19 6.01
N SER A 69 9.25 1.37 4.89
CA SER A 69 9.32 2.67 4.25
C SER A 69 7.95 3.08 3.69
N LYS A 70 7.75 4.40 3.50
CA LYS A 70 6.54 4.94 2.87
C LYS A 70 6.24 4.28 1.51
N ALA A 71 7.29 3.99 0.73
CA ALA A 71 7.20 3.30 -0.55
C ALA A 71 6.61 1.88 -0.41
N GLN A 72 7.12 1.11 0.54
CA GLN A 72 6.67 -0.26 0.79
C GLN A 72 5.22 -0.28 1.30
N HIS A 73 4.85 0.65 2.18
CA HIS A 73 3.44 0.82 2.58
C HIS A 73 2.53 1.13 1.39
N THR A 74 2.96 1.98 0.47
CA THR A 74 2.19 2.28 -0.74
C THR A 74 1.99 1.02 -1.59
N VAL A 75 3.04 0.21 -1.77
CA VAL A 75 2.95 -1.06 -2.50
C VAL A 75 1.94 -2.03 -1.86
N LEU A 76 2.01 -2.23 -0.53
CA LEU A 76 1.08 -3.12 0.18
C LEU A 76 -0.38 -2.64 0.11
N LYS A 77 -0.61 -1.33 0.29
CA LYS A 77 -1.97 -0.75 0.16
C LYS A 77 -2.54 -0.97 -1.24
N VAL A 78 -1.74 -0.77 -2.28
CA VAL A 78 -2.17 -1.00 -3.66
C VAL A 78 -2.44 -2.48 -3.92
N PHE A 79 -1.58 -3.36 -3.42
CA PHE A 79 -1.76 -4.80 -3.51
C PHE A 79 -3.08 -5.26 -2.88
N GLU A 80 -3.37 -4.84 -1.64
CA GLU A 80 -4.62 -5.19 -0.95
C GLU A 80 -5.87 -4.73 -1.69
N VAL A 81 -5.83 -3.53 -2.29
CA VAL A 81 -6.95 -3.05 -3.10
C VAL A 81 -7.14 -3.92 -4.35
N TYR A 82 -6.07 -4.26 -5.07
CA TYR A 82 -6.17 -5.16 -6.22
C TYR A 82 -6.68 -6.54 -5.81
N ARG A 83 -6.15 -7.09 -4.72
CA ARG A 83 -6.55 -8.39 -4.18
C ARG A 83 -8.05 -8.42 -3.88
N GLY A 84 -8.57 -7.45 -3.12
CA GLY A 84 -10.00 -7.37 -2.82
C GLY A 84 -10.88 -7.20 -4.06
N GLN A 85 -10.40 -6.51 -5.11
CA GLN A 85 -11.13 -6.38 -6.38
C GLN A 85 -11.23 -7.71 -7.15
N PHE A 86 -10.24 -8.59 -7.07
CA PHE A 86 -10.28 -9.91 -7.70
C PHE A 86 -11.06 -10.92 -6.86
N GLU A 87 -10.98 -10.85 -5.53
CA GLU A 87 -11.77 -11.70 -4.62
C GLU A 87 -13.28 -11.39 -4.69
N HIS A 88 -13.67 -10.15 -4.98
CA HIS A 88 -15.08 -9.75 -5.17
C HIS A 88 -15.61 -9.97 -6.59
N GLN A 89 -14.80 -10.54 -7.49
CA GLN A 89 -15.21 -10.92 -8.84
C GLN A 89 -15.60 -12.41 -8.96
N GLU A 90 -15.45 -13.20 -7.89
CA GLU A 90 -16.02 -14.56 -7.75
C GLU A 90 -17.37 -14.54 -7.03
#